data_AF-A0A7W0WUD9-F1
#
_entry.id   AF-A0A7W0WUD9-F1
#
_cell.length_a   1.000
_cell.length_b   1.000
_cell.length_c   1.000
_cell.angle_alpha   90.00
_cell.angle_beta   90.00
_cell.angle_gamma   90.00
#
_symmetry.space_group_name_H-M   'P 1'
#
loop_
_entity.id
_entity.type
_entity.pdbx_description
1 polymer ?
#
loop_
_entity_poly.entity_id
_entity_poly.type
_entity_poly.pdbx_seq_one_letter_code
_entity_poly.pdbx_strand_id
1 'polypeptide(L)'
;REVKLMRETMTGRLLIVEHAITVKQTAAAIARQNGRPGVASAMQVDLAALDAERKHIQKEMFAIAASPEMFADRTTRAGLDTTLSVVEERRPERPESNTFILIIVAVVVGIGALIGSAVFIGAFDSRVHDTDDVSRLGLPVLGHVPGFPGDHVGSLGSRGALRARVPSFLRWRSHR
;
A
#
# COMPACT_ATOMS: atom_id res chain seq x y z
N ARG A 1 -20.27 2.19 -6.75
CA ARG A 1 -19.32 2.69 -7.78
C ARG A 1 -19.16 1.69 -8.93
N GLU A 2 -18.97 0.41 -8.62
CA GLU A 2 -18.79 -0.67 -9.60
C GLU A 2 -20.00 -0.87 -10.55
N VAL A 3 -21.23 -0.91 -10.02
CA VAL A 3 -22.46 -1.04 -10.84
C VAL A 3 -22.61 0.10 -11.86
N LYS A 4 -22.21 1.32 -11.51
CA LYS A 4 -22.26 2.47 -12.40
C LYS A 4 -21.31 2.29 -13.60
N LEU A 5 -20.09 1.84 -13.32
CA LEU A 5 -19.08 1.57 -14.35
C LEU A 5 -19.50 0.38 -15.26
N MET A 6 -20.12 -0.65 -14.69
CA MET A 6 -20.69 -1.75 -15.46
C MET A 6 -21.85 -1.30 -16.38
N ARG A 7 -22.71 -0.39 -15.91
CA ARG A 7 -23.79 0.18 -16.73
C ARG A 7 -23.25 1.04 -17.87
N GLU A 8 -22.24 1.86 -17.61
CA GLU A 8 -21.60 2.70 -18.63
C GLU A 8 -20.94 1.84 -19.72
N THR A 9 -20.21 0.79 -19.33
CA THR A 9 -19.59 -0.13 -20.29
C THR A 9 -20.61 -0.89 -21.13
N MET A 10 -21.70 -1.39 -20.54
CA MET A 10 -22.78 -2.07 -21.29
C MET A 10 -23.52 -1.14 -22.25
N THR A 11 -23.78 0.11 -21.84
CA THR A 11 -24.37 1.13 -22.72
C THR A 11 -23.44 1.40 -23.93
N GLY A 12 -22.13 1.51 -23.70
CA GLY A 12 -21.16 1.67 -24.76
C GLY A 12 -21.15 0.51 -25.76
N ARG A 13 -21.19 -0.74 -25.26
CA ARG A 13 -21.27 -1.94 -26.11
C ARG A 13 -22.55 -1.98 -26.95
N LEU A 14 -23.69 -1.61 -26.35
CA LEU A 14 -24.97 -1.57 -27.06
C LEU A 14 -24.93 -0.60 -28.25
N LEU A 15 -24.36 0.60 -28.05
CA LEU A 15 -24.21 1.59 -29.11
C LEU A 15 -23.33 1.09 -30.26
N ILE A 16 -22.24 0.37 -29.96
CA ILE A 16 -21.36 -0.23 -30.97
C ILE A 16 -22.13 -1.26 -31.81
N VAL A 17 -22.91 -2.14 -31.17
CA VAL A 17 -23.70 -3.15 -31.86
C VAL A 17 -24.81 -2.51 -32.71
N GLU A 18 -25.50 -1.49 -32.21
CA GLU A 18 -26.53 -0.77 -32.97
C GLU A 18 -25.96 -0.05 -34.21
N HIS A 19 -24.77 0.54 -34.08
CA HIS A 19 -24.07 1.12 -35.21
C HIS A 19 -23.71 0.05 -36.26
N ALA A 20 -23.15 -1.10 -35.82
CA ALA A 20 -22.79 -2.20 -36.70
C ALA A 20 -24.01 -2.77 -37.46
N ILE A 21 -25.17 -2.90 -36.78
CA ILE A 21 -26.43 -3.31 -37.40
C ILE A 21 -26.83 -2.33 -38.51
N THR A 22 -26.79 -1.02 -38.24
CA THR A 22 -27.17 0.02 -39.21
C THR A 22 -26.27 -0.02 -40.46
N VAL A 23 -24.95 -0.16 -40.26
CA VAL A 23 -23.98 -0.30 -41.35
C VAL A 23 -24.24 -1.58 -42.17
N LYS A 24 -24.53 -2.71 -41.53
CA LYS A 24 -24.82 -3.96 -42.25
C LYS A 24 -26.17 -3.93 -42.96
N GLN A 25 -27.19 -3.29 -42.40
CA GLN A 25 -28.50 -3.12 -43.03
C GLN A 25 -28.40 -2.29 -44.31
N THR A 26 -27.68 -1.16 -44.26
CA THR A 26 -27.44 -0.32 -45.45
C THR A 26 -26.63 -1.07 -46.52
N ALA A 27 -25.57 -1.79 -46.13
CA ALA A 27 -24.80 -2.61 -47.06
C ALA A 27 -25.64 -3.73 -47.71
N ALA A 28 -26.52 -4.38 -46.94
CA ALA A 28 -27.43 -5.40 -47.45
C ALA A 28 -28.45 -4.82 -48.44
N ALA A 29 -28.99 -3.64 -48.16
CA ALA A 29 -29.91 -2.95 -49.07
C ALA A 29 -29.21 -2.59 -50.40
N ILE A 30 -27.98 -2.07 -50.34
CA ILE A 30 -27.17 -1.77 -51.52
C ILE A 30 -26.87 -3.05 -52.33
N ALA A 31 -26.52 -4.15 -51.64
CA ALA A 31 -26.26 -5.43 -52.30
C ALA A 31 -27.50 -5.99 -53.04
N ARG A 32 -28.70 -5.80 -52.48
CA ARG A 32 -29.96 -6.15 -53.14
C ARG A 32 -30.21 -5.30 -54.38
N GLN A 33 -30.01 -3.98 -54.28
CA GLN A 33 -30.18 -3.06 -55.41
C GLN A 33 -29.22 -3.39 -56.57
N ASN A 34 -27.99 -3.82 -56.24
CA ASN A 34 -26.97 -4.20 -57.23
C ASN A 34 -27.14 -5.61 -57.82
N GLY A 35 -28.26 -6.29 -57.56
CA GLY A 35 -28.50 -7.63 -58.10
C GLY A 35 -27.55 -8.71 -57.57
N ARG A 36 -27.02 -8.54 -56.34
CA ARG A 36 -26.11 -9.50 -55.69
C ARG A 36 -26.82 -10.23 -54.53
N PRO A 37 -27.76 -11.15 -54.82
CA PRO A 37 -28.58 -11.79 -53.79
C PRO A 37 -27.76 -12.64 -52.83
N GLY A 38 -26.68 -13.30 -53.29
CA GLY A 38 -25.82 -14.10 -52.42
C GLY A 38 -25.14 -13.27 -51.31
N VAL A 39 -24.67 -12.07 -51.65
CA VAL A 39 -24.06 -11.14 -50.69
C VAL A 39 -25.11 -10.62 -49.71
N ALA A 40 -26.31 -10.29 -50.21
CA ALA A 40 -27.41 -9.84 -49.36
C ALA A 40 -27.90 -10.94 -48.39
N SER A 41 -27.85 -12.21 -48.79
CA SER A 41 -28.18 -13.34 -47.91
C SER A 41 -27.10 -13.56 -46.85
N ALA A 42 -25.82 -13.47 -47.21
CA ALA A 42 -24.72 -13.56 -46.23
C ALA A 42 -24.82 -12.43 -45.16
N MET A 43 -25.12 -11.20 -45.59
CA MET A 43 -25.31 -10.07 -44.67
C MET A 43 -26.53 -10.24 -43.76
N GLN A 44 -27.58 -10.97 -44.17
CA GLN A 44 -28.72 -11.28 -43.31
C GLN A 44 -28.35 -12.23 -42.18
N VAL A 45 -27.46 -13.19 -42.42
CA VAL A 45 -26.94 -14.08 -41.37
C VAL A 45 -26.16 -13.27 -40.33
N ASP A 46 -25.30 -12.36 -40.78
CA ASP A 46 -24.55 -11.47 -39.88
C ASP A 46 -25.47 -10.56 -39.06
N LEU A 47 -26.53 -10.03 -39.68
CA LEU A 47 -27.54 -9.23 -38.98
C LEU A 47 -28.26 -10.03 -37.90
N ALA A 48 -28.61 -11.30 -38.17
CA ALA A 48 -29.24 -12.16 -37.18
C ALA A 48 -28.30 -12.44 -35.99
N ALA A 49 -26.99 -12.58 -36.23
CA ALA A 49 -26.00 -12.73 -35.17
C ALA A 49 -25.88 -11.46 -34.30
N LEU A 50 -25.82 -10.28 -34.94
CA LEU A 50 -25.78 -9.00 -34.21
C LEU A 50 -27.07 -8.73 -33.41
N ASP A 51 -28.24 -9.11 -33.95
CA ASP A 51 -29.51 -9.01 -33.22
C ASP A 51 -29.56 -9.96 -32.01
N ALA A 52 -28.97 -11.15 -32.10
CA ALA A 52 -28.84 -12.06 -30.98
C ALA A 52 -27.92 -11.46 -29.89
N GLU A 53 -26.80 -10.86 -30.27
CA GLU A 53 -25.90 -10.18 -29.34
C GLU A 53 -26.58 -8.96 -28.68
N ARG A 54 -27.30 -8.14 -29.45
CA ARG A 54 -28.09 -7.02 -28.91
C ARG A 54 -29.08 -7.48 -27.86
N LYS A 55 -29.84 -8.56 -28.13
CA LYS A 55 -30.80 -9.14 -27.18
C LYS A 55 -30.10 -9.67 -25.93
N HIS A 56 -28.91 -10.24 -26.06
CA HIS A 56 -28.13 -10.72 -24.92
C HIS A 56 -27.69 -9.57 -24.02
N ILE A 57 -27.11 -8.51 -24.58
CA ILE A 57 -26.70 -7.31 -23.82
C ILE A 57 -27.91 -6.66 -23.14
N GLN A 58 -29.06 -6.56 -23.83
CA GLN A 58 -30.28 -6.04 -23.22
C GLN A 58 -30.75 -6.89 -22.03
N LYS A 59 -30.72 -8.22 -22.16
CA LYS A 59 -31.05 -9.14 -21.05
C LYS A 59 -30.13 -8.95 -19.86
N GLU A 60 -28.82 -8.81 -20.08
CA GLU A 60 -27.87 -8.53 -19.00
C GLU A 60 -28.14 -7.17 -18.33
N MET A 61 -28.43 -6.13 -19.12
CA MET A 61 -28.82 -4.82 -18.58
C MET A 61 -30.10 -4.89 -17.74
N PHE A 62 -31.10 -5.64 -18.19
CA PHE A 62 -32.33 -5.86 -17.42
C PHE A 62 -32.06 -6.67 -16.15
N ALA A 63 -31.20 -7.69 -16.19
CA ALA A 63 -30.82 -8.46 -15.01
C ALA A 63 -30.09 -7.59 -13.97
N ILE A 64 -29.20 -6.68 -14.42
CA ILE A 64 -28.52 -5.72 -13.55
C ILE A 64 -29.50 -4.69 -12.99
N ALA A 65 -30.46 -4.21 -13.79
CA ALA A 65 -31.46 -3.23 -13.34
C ALA A 65 -32.49 -3.85 -12.37
N ALA A 66 -32.86 -5.11 -12.58
CA ALA A 66 -33.77 -5.84 -11.71
C ALA A 66 -33.12 -6.23 -10.38
N SER A 67 -31.79 -6.34 -10.30
CA SER A 67 -31.11 -6.79 -9.07
C SER A 67 -31.35 -5.86 -7.86
N PRO A 68 -31.17 -4.53 -7.95
CA PRO A 68 -31.41 -3.62 -6.83
C PRO A 68 -32.87 -3.57 -6.38
N GLU A 69 -33.81 -3.59 -7.33
CA GLU A 69 -35.24 -3.58 -7.06
C GLU A 69 -35.73 -4.91 -6.46
N MET A 70 -35.14 -6.04 -6.90
CA MET A 70 -35.38 -7.35 -6.29
C MET A 70 -34.82 -7.45 -4.88
N PHE A 71 -33.72 -6.75 -4.56
CA PHE A 71 -33.25 -6.65 -3.18
C PHE A 71 -34.25 -5.84 -2.34
N ALA A 72 -34.73 -4.70 -2.84
CA ALA A 72 -35.72 -3.87 -2.16
C ALA A 72 -37.07 -4.62 -1.92
N ASP A 73 -37.56 -5.34 -2.92
CA ASP A 73 -38.80 -6.13 -2.83
C ASP A 73 -38.64 -7.35 -1.90
N ARG A 74 -37.48 -8.03 -1.92
CA ARG A 74 -37.18 -9.12 -0.97
C ARG A 74 -37.07 -8.64 0.47
N THR A 75 -36.48 -7.47 0.73
CA THR A 75 -36.47 -6.89 2.08
C THR A 75 -37.89 -6.51 2.55
N THR A 76 -38.72 -6.01 1.64
CA THR A 76 -40.13 -5.66 1.94
C THR A 76 -40.97 -6.90 2.22
N ARG A 77 -40.82 -7.97 1.43
CA ARG A 77 -41.51 -9.27 1.64
C ARG A 77 -41.02 -10.04 2.86
N ALA A 78 -39.77 -9.85 3.27
CA ALA A 78 -39.22 -10.50 4.47
C ALA A 78 -39.76 -9.92 5.78
N GLY A 79 -40.66 -8.92 5.73
CA GLY A 79 -41.18 -8.28 6.94
C GLY A 79 -40.11 -7.48 7.69
N LEU A 80 -38.95 -7.23 7.06
CA LEU A 80 -38.02 -6.20 7.51
C LEU A 80 -38.57 -4.83 7.08
N ASP A 81 -39.75 -4.49 7.59
CA ASP A 81 -40.16 -3.10 7.77
C ASP A 81 -39.39 -2.54 8.98
N THR A 82 -38.06 -2.65 8.92
CA THR A 82 -37.21 -1.77 9.71
C THR A 82 -37.36 -0.42 9.06
N THR A 83 -38.25 0.41 9.61
CA THR A 83 -38.08 1.85 9.58
C THR A 83 -36.64 2.12 9.97
N LEU A 84 -35.77 2.31 8.98
CA LEU A 84 -34.43 2.83 9.14
C LEU A 84 -34.61 4.31 9.52
N SER A 85 -35.14 4.53 10.74
CA SER A 85 -34.70 5.65 11.54
C SER A 85 -33.19 5.46 11.58
N VAL A 86 -32.49 6.34 10.86
CA VAL A 86 -31.07 6.54 11.06
C VAL A 86 -30.97 7.03 12.50
N VAL A 87 -30.97 6.09 13.45
CA VAL A 87 -30.44 6.30 14.79
C VAL A 87 -29.05 6.81 14.51
N GLU A 88 -28.81 8.07 14.91
CA GLU A 88 -27.55 8.77 14.72
C GLU A 88 -26.42 7.76 14.81
N GLU A 89 -25.79 7.50 13.68
CA GLU A 89 -24.71 6.55 13.58
C GLU A 89 -23.62 7.12 14.48
N ARG A 90 -23.59 6.63 15.73
CA ARG A 90 -22.68 7.10 16.77
C ARG A 90 -21.32 6.61 16.35
N ARG A 91 -20.70 7.39 15.46
CA ARG A 91 -19.38 7.12 14.93
C ARG A 91 -18.51 6.91 16.14
N PRO A 92 -17.93 5.71 16.34
CA PRO A 92 -17.11 5.47 17.52
C PRO A 92 -16.06 6.57 17.54
N GLU A 93 -15.98 7.27 18.68
CA GLU A 93 -14.99 8.32 18.87
C GLU A 93 -13.65 7.71 18.52
N ARG A 94 -13.00 8.29 17.50
CA ARG A 94 -11.68 7.81 17.11
C ARG A 94 -10.81 8.00 18.33
N PRO A 95 -10.11 6.95 18.81
CA PRO A 95 -9.20 7.13 19.92
C PRO A 95 -8.23 8.24 19.52
N GLU A 96 -8.24 9.34 20.28
CA GLU A 96 -7.27 10.41 20.11
C GLU A 96 -5.92 9.83 20.50
N SER A 97 -5.18 9.33 19.51
CA SER A 97 -3.81 8.92 19.72
C SER A 97 -3.02 10.20 20.03
N ASN A 98 -2.66 10.37 21.31
CA ASN A 98 -1.80 11.45 21.74
C ASN A 98 -0.38 11.21 21.22
N THR A 99 -0.16 11.52 19.94
CA THR A 99 1.11 11.36 19.24
C THR A 99 2.26 12.01 20.01
N PHE A 100 2.00 13.13 20.68
CA PHE A 100 2.97 13.80 21.53
C PHE A 100 3.43 12.92 22.71
N ILE A 101 2.51 12.23 23.38
CA ILE A 101 2.83 11.31 24.48
C ILE A 101 3.66 10.14 23.95
N LEU A 102 3.30 9.59 22.78
CA LEU A 102 4.07 8.50 22.15
C LEU A 102 5.50 8.93 21.83
N ILE A 103 5.70 10.16 21.36
CA ILE A 103 7.05 10.71 21.10
C ILE A 103 7.85 10.83 22.39
N ILE A 104 7.26 11.36 23.47
CA ILE A 104 7.94 11.47 24.76
C ILE A 104 8.35 10.09 25.28
N VAL A 105 7.43 9.12 25.25
CA VAL A 105 7.71 7.73 25.68
C VAL A 105 8.85 7.14 24.86
N ALA A 106 8.83 7.31 23.54
CA ALA A 106 9.89 6.82 22.66
C ALA A 106 11.26 7.44 22.99
N VAL A 107 11.31 8.74 23.28
CA VAL A 107 12.55 9.44 23.66
C VAL A 107 13.08 8.94 25.00
N VAL A 108 12.23 8.80 26.02
CA VAL A 108 12.63 8.32 27.34
C VAL A 108 13.17 6.89 27.27
N VAL A 109 12.45 6.00 26.57
CA VAL A 109 12.88 4.61 26.36
C VAL A 109 14.20 4.57 25.57
N GLY A 110 14.33 5.40 24.53
CA GLY A 110 15.55 5.48 23.72
C GLY A 110 16.78 5.93 24.52
N ILE A 111 16.66 6.98 25.35
CA ILE A 111 17.75 7.45 26.21
C ILE A 111 18.09 6.38 27.26
N GLY A 112 17.09 5.76 27.88
CA GLY A 112 17.29 4.68 28.84
C GLY A 112 18.04 3.50 28.24
N ALA A 113 17.69 3.09 27.02
CA ALA A 113 18.37 2.02 26.30
C ALA A 113 19.82 2.38 25.94
N LEU A 114 20.09 3.64 25.56
CA LEU A 114 21.47 4.09 25.28
C LEU A 114 22.35 4.10 26.53
N ILE A 115 21.84 4.61 27.65
CA ILE A 115 22.58 4.59 28.93
C ILE A 115 22.78 3.15 29.39
N GLY A 116 21.73 2.33 29.35
CA GLY A 116 21.78 0.92 29.74
C GLY A 116 22.79 0.12 28.91
N SER A 117 22.81 0.31 27.59
CA SER A 117 23.79 -0.36 26.72
C SER A 117 25.23 0.10 26.98
N ALA A 118 25.47 1.39 27.26
CA ALA A 118 26.79 1.89 27.62
C ALA A 118 27.30 1.28 28.94
N VAL A 119 26.43 1.19 29.95
CA VAL A 119 26.76 0.55 31.24
C VAL A 119 27.00 -0.96 31.04
N PHE A 120 26.14 -1.62 30.27
CA PHE A 120 26.27 -3.05 29.99
C PHE A 120 27.60 -3.34 29.27
N ILE A 121 27.92 -2.61 28.20
CA ILE A 121 29.20 -2.78 27.50
C ILE A 121 30.37 -2.51 28.43
N GLY A 122 30.32 -1.44 29.24
CA GLY A 122 31.37 -1.14 30.20
C GLY A 122 31.55 -2.21 31.29
N ALA A 123 30.46 -2.87 31.71
CA ALA A 123 30.51 -3.95 32.69
C ALA A 123 31.09 -5.25 32.11
N PHE A 124 30.91 -5.48 30.80
CA PHE A 124 31.43 -6.66 30.10
C PHE A 124 32.76 -6.41 29.38
N ASP A 125 33.27 -5.17 29.35
CA ASP A 125 34.60 -4.87 28.86
C ASP A 125 35.63 -5.34 29.89
N SER A 126 36.07 -6.59 29.76
CA SER A 126 37.05 -7.23 30.66
C SER A 126 38.47 -6.70 30.48
N ARG A 127 38.67 -5.60 29.74
CA ARG A 127 39.97 -5.00 29.54
C ARG A 127 40.38 -4.24 30.80
N VAL A 128 41.44 -4.71 31.43
CA VAL A 128 42.16 -3.99 32.47
C VAL A 128 42.73 -2.71 31.84
N HIS A 129 42.29 -1.54 32.29
CA HIS A 129 42.75 -0.26 31.75
C HIS A 129 43.76 0.42 32.66
N ASP A 130 43.70 0.13 33.96
CA ASP A 130 44.60 0.70 34.95
C ASP A 130 45.20 -0.36 35.89
N THR A 131 46.33 -0.02 36.48
CA THR A 131 46.97 -0.80 37.56
C THR A 131 46.04 -0.99 38.77
N ASP A 132 45.14 -0.05 39.01
CA ASP A 132 44.09 -0.15 40.04
C ASP A 132 43.04 -1.22 39.74
N ASP A 133 42.81 -1.59 38.48
CA ASP A 133 41.88 -2.68 38.14
C ASP A 133 42.51 -4.05 38.50
N VAL A 134 43.83 -4.17 38.35
CA VAL A 134 44.58 -5.39 38.71
C VAL A 134 44.60 -5.59 40.22
N SER A 135 44.75 -4.51 40.99
CA SER A 135 44.76 -4.57 42.46
C SER A 135 43.40 -5.00 43.03
N ARG A 136 42.29 -4.60 42.39
CA ARG A 136 40.93 -5.03 42.74
C ARG A 136 40.66 -6.52 42.48
N LEU A 137 41.38 -7.13 41.54
CA LEU A 137 41.31 -8.57 41.28
C LEU A 137 42.14 -9.40 42.29
N GLY A 138 42.80 -8.75 43.26
CA GLY A 138 43.65 -9.43 44.25
C GLY A 138 44.93 -10.01 43.66
N LEU A 139 45.30 -9.61 42.44
CA LEU A 139 46.50 -10.06 41.77
C LEU A 139 47.65 -9.12 42.14
N PRO A 140 48.83 -9.65 42.52
CA PRO A 140 49.99 -8.82 42.81
C PRO A 140 50.49 -8.17 41.51
N VAL A 141 50.57 -6.84 41.52
CA VAL A 141 51.15 -6.08 40.40
C VAL A 141 52.66 -6.29 40.41
N LEU A 142 53.15 -7.16 39.52
CA LEU A 142 54.58 -7.51 39.44
C LEU A 142 55.45 -6.40 38.83
N GLY A 143 54.83 -5.43 38.15
CA GLY A 143 55.50 -4.30 37.55
C GLY A 143 54.61 -3.59 36.54
N HIS A 144 54.84 -2.29 36.35
CA HIS A 144 54.20 -1.50 35.30
C HIS A 144 55.24 -1.20 34.22
N VAL A 145 54.95 -1.58 32.98
CA VAL A 145 55.80 -1.23 31.84
C VAL A 145 55.40 0.18 31.40
N PRO A 146 56.26 1.21 31.59
CA PRO A 146 55.94 2.54 31.10
C PRO A 146 55.79 2.50 29.58
N GLY A 147 54.85 3.29 29.04
CA GLY A 147 54.70 3.45 27.60
C GLY A 147 56.04 3.83 26.95
N PHE A 148 56.35 3.21 25.81
CA PHE A 148 57.61 3.47 25.12
C PHE A 148 57.65 4.90 24.56
N PRO A 149 58.83 5.55 24.52
CA PRO A 149 58.97 6.82 23.80
C PRO A 149 58.58 6.63 22.35
N GLY A 150 57.45 7.23 21.96
CA GLY A 150 56.90 7.10 20.63
C GLY A 150 55.74 6.12 20.46
N ASP A 151 55.22 5.53 21.54
CA ASP A 151 54.00 4.69 21.50
C ASP A 151 52.77 5.48 20.97
N HIS A 152 52.83 6.81 21.07
CA HIS A 152 51.83 7.71 20.50
C HIS A 152 52.11 8.11 19.05
N VAL A 153 53.28 7.80 18.48
CA VAL A 153 53.68 8.21 17.13
C VAL A 153 52.89 7.38 16.12
N GLY A 154 52.05 8.03 15.33
CA GLY A 154 51.12 7.34 14.44
C GLY A 154 49.75 7.04 15.06
N SER A 155 49.59 7.18 16.38
CA SER A 155 48.25 7.21 16.98
C SER A 155 47.45 8.37 16.41
N LEU A 156 46.15 8.18 16.19
CA LEU A 156 45.30 9.25 15.65
C LEU A 156 45.29 10.50 16.55
N GLY A 157 45.48 10.33 17.86
CA GLY A 157 45.57 11.43 18.82
C GLY A 157 46.79 12.34 18.61
N SER A 158 47.96 11.79 18.26
CA SER A 158 49.17 12.61 18.02
C SER A 158 49.12 13.38 16.70
N ARG A 159 48.26 12.95 15.76
CA ARG A 159 48.03 13.63 14.47
C ARG A 159 47.00 14.76 14.55
N GLY A 160 46.67 15.24 15.75
CA GLY A 160 45.71 16.32 15.95
C GLY A 160 44.27 15.94 15.62
N ALA A 161 43.96 14.64 15.48
CA ALA A 161 42.58 14.21 15.49
C ALA A 161 42.07 14.39 16.92
N LEU A 162 41.51 15.58 17.18
CA LEU A 162 40.59 15.78 18.28
C LEU A 162 39.64 14.57 18.25
N ARG A 163 39.46 13.89 19.38
CA ARG A 163 38.41 12.87 19.55
C ARG A 163 37.04 13.57 19.42
N ALA A 164 36.73 14.11 18.26
CA ALA A 164 35.37 14.37 17.85
C ALA A 164 34.78 12.96 17.71
N ARG A 165 33.98 12.55 18.70
CA ARG A 165 33.04 11.45 18.53
C ARG A 165 32.11 11.88 17.40
N VAL A 166 32.48 11.65 16.15
CA VAL A 166 31.62 11.94 15.01
C VAL A 166 30.45 10.96 15.14
N PRO A 167 29.22 11.43 15.37
CA PRO A 167 28.06 10.55 15.36
C PRO A 167 27.98 9.94 13.96
N SER A 168 27.97 8.62 13.86
CA SER A 168 27.96 7.85 12.60
C SER A 168 26.74 8.12 11.70
N PHE A 169 25.81 8.97 12.14
CA PHE A 169 24.55 9.27 11.47
C PHE A 169 24.66 10.35 10.37
N LEU A 170 25.76 11.10 10.29
CA LEU A 170 25.90 12.20 9.30
C LEU A 170 26.35 11.75 7.90
N ARG A 171 26.77 10.48 7.71
CA ARG A 171 27.28 10.00 6.41
C ARG A 171 26.19 9.69 5.37
N TRP A 172 24.91 9.66 5.76
CA TRP A 172 23.82 9.22 4.87
C TRP A 172 23.10 10.35 4.09
N ARG A 173 23.51 11.62 4.25
CA ARG A 173 22.77 12.77 3.69
C ARG A 173 23.34 13.42 2.43
N SER A 174 24.45 12.93 1.86
CA SER A 174 25.09 13.55 0.68
C SER A 174 24.82 12.84 -0.65
N HIS A 175 23.83 11.94 -0.72
CA HIS A 175 23.35 11.37 -1.97
C HIS A 175 21.85 11.67 -2.15
N ARG A 176 21.53 12.91 -2.49
CA ARG A 176 20.32 13.30 -3.22
C ARG A 176 20.62 14.51 -4.07
#